data_AF-A0A2E6LVE6-F1
#
_entry.id   AF-A0A2E6LVE6-F1
#
_cell.length_a   1.000
_cell.length_b   1.000
_cell.length_c   1.000
_cell.angle_alpha   90.00
_cell.angle_beta   90.00
_cell.angle_gamma   90.00
#
_symmetry.space_group_name_H-M   'P 1'
#
loop_
_entity.id
_entity.type
_entity.pdbx_description
1 polymer ?
#
loop_
_entity_poly.entity_id
_entity_poly.type
_entity_poly.pdbx_seq_one_letter_code
_entity_poly.pdbx_strand_id
1 'polypeptide(L)'
;MKQVLQLSKQSILPVVIAICGSYALAWGIVCLGIPLAVMLGLGFHDAEAAMNMLVFPLCLIVFLWAFAQQSKKLWAGVYSIAFVFILIGWSLQQILLG
;
A
#
# COMPACT_ATOMS: atom_id res chain seq x y z
N MET A 1 -19.29 30.51 7.33
CA MET A 1 -17.89 29.99 7.28
C MET A 1 -17.72 28.61 7.94
N LYS A 2 -18.13 28.40 9.20
CA LYS A 2 -17.93 27.12 9.93
C LYS A 2 -18.56 25.89 9.24
N GLN A 3 -19.72 26.04 8.61
CA GLN A 3 -20.44 24.95 7.93
C GLN A 3 -19.75 24.49 6.63
N VAL A 4 -19.21 25.43 5.85
CA VAL A 4 -18.42 25.13 4.63
C VAL A 4 -17.13 24.37 5.00
N LEU A 5 -16.51 24.75 6.11
CA LEU A 5 -15.30 24.12 6.63
C LEU A 5 -15.55 22.72 7.22
N GLN A 6 -16.75 22.45 7.73
CA GLN A 6 -17.17 21.11 8.17
C GLN A 6 -17.46 20.20 6.98
N LEU A 7 -18.18 20.70 5.97
CA LEU A 7 -18.48 19.96 4.74
C LEU A 7 -17.21 19.58 3.99
N SER A 8 -16.22 20.48 3.90
CA SER A 8 -14.94 20.17 3.24
C SER A 8 -14.15 19.09 4.00
N LYS A 9 -14.08 19.17 5.34
CA LYS A 9 -13.43 18.14 6.17
C LYS A 9 -14.12 16.78 6.07
N GLN A 10 -15.45 16.76 5.96
CA GLN A 10 -16.23 15.53 5.82
C GLN A 10 -15.90 14.76 4.54
N SER A 11 -15.62 15.48 3.44
CA SER A 11 -15.37 14.86 2.13
C SER A 11 -13.88 14.64 1.83
N ILE A 12 -13.01 15.56 2.25
CA ILE A 12 -11.58 15.51 1.90
C ILE A 12 -10.83 14.48 2.75
N LEU A 13 -11.11 14.42 4.06
CA LEU A 13 -10.36 13.57 4.97
C LEU A 13 -10.46 12.07 4.60
N PRO A 14 -11.63 11.51 4.28
CA PRO A 14 -11.73 10.11 3.85
C PRO A 14 -10.99 9.83 2.54
N VAL A 15 -10.98 10.78 1.60
CA VAL A 15 -10.27 10.64 0.31
C VAL A 15 -8.76 10.64 0.53
N VAL A 16 -8.25 11.54 1.37
CA VAL A 16 -6.82 11.59 1.71
C VAL A 16 -6.39 10.31 2.43
N ILE A 17 -7.16 9.87 3.42
CA ILE A 17 -6.94 8.57 4.09
C ILE A 17 -6.95 7.46 3.05
N ALA A 18 -7.85 7.54 2.06
CA ALA A 18 -7.97 6.49 1.07
C ALA A 18 -6.75 6.35 0.16
N ILE A 19 -6.31 7.49 -0.38
CA ILE A 19 -5.14 7.58 -1.24
C ILE A 19 -3.88 7.17 -0.46
N CYS A 20 -3.71 7.67 0.75
CA CYS A 20 -2.54 7.35 1.57
C CYS A 20 -2.53 5.86 1.97
N GLY A 21 -3.67 5.28 2.31
CA GLY A 21 -3.77 3.87 2.68
C GLY A 21 -3.51 2.93 1.49
N SER A 22 -4.10 3.22 0.33
CA SER A 22 -3.86 2.43 -0.89
C SER A 22 -2.41 2.52 -1.35
N TYR A 23 -1.81 3.71 -1.29
CA TYR A 23 -0.41 3.92 -1.62
C TYR A 23 0.52 3.16 -0.67
N ALA A 24 0.30 3.29 0.65
CA ALA A 24 1.11 2.59 1.64
C ALA A 24 1.05 1.07 1.46
N LEU A 25 -0.15 0.51 1.23
CA LEU A 25 -0.31 -0.93 1.02
C LEU A 25 0.35 -1.39 -0.28
N ALA A 26 0.20 -0.65 -1.37
CA ALA A 26 0.84 -0.99 -2.64
C ALA A 26 2.37 -1.05 -2.49
N TRP A 27 2.98 -0.08 -1.82
CA TRP A 27 4.42 -0.09 -1.53
C TRP A 27 4.84 -1.20 -0.57
N GLY A 28 4.01 -1.53 0.43
CA GLY A 28 4.25 -2.69 1.28
C GLY A 28 4.28 -3.99 0.49
N ILE A 29 3.34 -4.19 -0.44
CA ILE A 29 3.32 -5.36 -1.33
C ILE A 29 4.58 -5.39 -2.19
N VAL A 30 5.02 -4.26 -2.77
CA VAL A 30 6.26 -4.21 -3.57
C VAL A 30 7.49 -4.53 -2.72
N CYS A 31 7.62 -3.92 -1.54
CA CYS A 31 8.76 -4.15 -0.63
C CYS A 31 8.87 -5.62 -0.21
N LEU A 32 7.74 -6.32 -0.05
CA LEU A 32 7.70 -7.74 0.27
C LEU A 32 7.84 -8.63 -0.99
N GLY A 33 7.27 -8.21 -2.10
CA GLY A 33 7.20 -8.98 -3.34
C GLY A 33 8.55 -9.12 -4.05
N ILE A 34 9.37 -8.06 -4.06
CA ILE A 34 10.71 -8.10 -4.66
C ILE A 34 11.60 -9.17 -4.00
N PRO A 35 11.86 -9.15 -2.67
CA PRO A 35 12.71 -10.16 -2.05
C PRO A 35 12.12 -11.57 -2.15
N LEU A 36 10.79 -11.73 -2.08
CA LEU A 36 10.17 -13.04 -2.29
C LEU A 36 10.40 -13.56 -3.72
N ALA A 37 10.24 -12.72 -4.73
CA ALA A 37 10.50 -13.08 -6.12
C ALA A 37 11.98 -13.49 -6.32
N VAL A 38 12.90 -12.75 -5.70
CA VAL A 38 14.34 -13.09 -5.71
C VAL A 38 14.60 -14.44 -5.02
N MET A 39 13.97 -14.71 -3.88
CA MET A 39 14.08 -16.01 -3.20
C MET A 39 13.51 -17.17 -4.04
N LEU A 40 12.55 -16.90 -4.93
CA LEU A 40 12.02 -17.87 -5.89
C LEU A 40 12.94 -18.05 -7.12
N GLY A 41 14.07 -17.36 -7.19
CA GLY A 41 15.10 -17.52 -8.23
C GLY A 41 15.00 -16.51 -9.38
N LEU A 42 14.13 -15.50 -9.30
CA LEU A 42 14.11 -14.40 -10.27
C LEU A 42 15.32 -13.48 -10.07
N GLY A 43 15.84 -12.93 -11.16
CA GLY A 43 16.82 -11.85 -11.09
C GLY A 43 16.22 -10.62 -10.39
N PHE A 44 17.03 -9.90 -9.60
CA PHE A 44 16.57 -8.71 -8.88
C PHE A 44 15.93 -7.67 -9.82
N HIS A 45 16.55 -7.44 -10.97
CA HIS A 45 16.05 -6.47 -11.95
C HIS A 45 14.69 -6.87 -12.53
N ASP A 46 14.50 -8.16 -12.82
CA ASP A 46 13.23 -8.68 -13.35
C ASP A 46 12.13 -8.63 -12.27
N ALA A 47 12.48 -8.97 -11.03
CA ALA A 47 11.58 -8.89 -9.88
C ALA A 47 11.14 -7.44 -9.60
N GLU A 48 12.08 -6.49 -9.59
CA GLU A 48 11.81 -5.06 -9.41
C GLU A 48 10.89 -4.53 -10.52
N ALA A 49 11.21 -4.83 -11.78
CA ALA A 49 10.40 -4.40 -12.92
C ALA A 49 8.96 -4.95 -12.83
N ALA A 50 8.83 -6.26 -12.58
CA ALA A 50 7.52 -6.90 -12.46
C ALA A 50 6.69 -6.31 -11.31
N MET A 51 7.28 -6.14 -10.12
CA MET A 51 6.56 -5.57 -8.98
C MET A 51 6.20 -4.10 -9.19
N ASN A 52 7.06 -3.31 -9.83
CA ASN A 52 6.76 -1.91 -10.18
C ASN A 52 5.65 -1.80 -11.23
N MET A 53 5.52 -2.74 -12.16
CA MET A 53 4.37 -2.78 -13.08
C MET A 53 3.05 -3.06 -12.35
N LEU A 54 3.10 -3.82 -11.26
CA LEU A 54 1.92 -4.17 -10.45
C LEU A 54 1.52 -3.08 -9.46
N VAL A 55 2.40 -2.15 -9.09
CA VAL A 55 2.10 -1.15 -8.05
C VAL A 55 0.89 -0.28 -8.39
N PHE A 56 0.76 0.12 -9.66
CA PHE A 56 -0.32 0.98 -10.13
C PHE A 56 -1.70 0.28 -10.08
N PRO A 57 -1.89 -0.91 -10.69
CA PRO A 57 -3.16 -1.63 -10.58
C PRO A 57 -3.49 -2.03 -9.14
N LEU A 58 -2.51 -2.40 -8.31
CA LEU A 58 -2.74 -2.70 -6.88
C LEU A 58 -3.29 -1.47 -6.14
N CYS A 59 -2.68 -0.30 -6.35
CA CYS A 59 -3.13 0.94 -5.74
C CYS A 59 -4.57 1.28 -6.15
N LEU A 60 -4.91 1.09 -7.43
CA LEU A 60 -6.27 1.32 -7.95
C LEU A 60 -7.29 0.33 -7.35
N ILE A 61 -6.99 -0.96 -7.30
CA ILE A 61 -7.88 -1.99 -6.74
C ILE A 61 -8.16 -1.70 -5.26
N VAL A 62 -7.12 -1.41 -4.48
CA VAL A 62 -7.27 -1.10 -3.04
C VAL A 62 -8.05 0.20 -2.85
N PHE A 63 -7.77 1.22 -3.66
CA PHE A 63 -8.50 2.49 -3.62
C PHE A 63 -9.99 2.30 -3.90
N LEU A 64 -10.36 1.59 -4.97
CA LEU A 64 -11.76 1.34 -5.33
C LEU A 64 -12.48 0.46 -4.31
N TRP A 65 -11.83 -0.60 -3.84
CA TRP A 65 -12.37 -1.48 -2.81
C TRP A 65 -12.67 -0.72 -1.51
N ALA A 66 -11.73 0.11 -1.08
CA ALA A 66 -11.88 0.85 0.15
C ALA A 66 -12.85 2.05 0.02
N PHE A 67 -12.94 2.66 -1.17
CA PHE A 67 -13.97 3.65 -1.50
C PHE A 67 -15.38 3.04 -1.40
N ALA A 68 -15.56 1.80 -1.85
CA ALA A 68 -16.83 1.10 -1.76
C ALA A 68 -17.26 0.78 -0.31
N GLN A 69 -16.32 0.52 0.60
CA GLN A 69 -16.62 0.08 1.97
C GLN A 69 -16.81 1.21 2.99
N GLN A 70 -16.35 2.45 2.71
CA GLN A 70 -16.51 3.67 3.54
C GLN A 70 -16.26 3.55 5.07
N SER A 71 -15.60 2.48 5.52
CA SER A 71 -15.47 2.17 6.95
C SER A 71 -14.12 2.63 7.50
N LYS A 72 -14.15 3.49 8.53
CA LYS A 72 -12.93 4.01 9.20
C LYS A 72 -12.07 2.90 9.82
N LYS A 73 -12.69 1.82 10.28
CA LYS A 73 -11.98 0.66 10.87
C LYS A 73 -11.19 -0.12 9.83
N LEU A 74 -11.71 -0.18 8.60
CA LEU A 74 -11.03 -0.83 7.47
C LEU A 74 -9.70 -0.14 7.18
N TRP A 75 -9.68 1.20 7.21
CA TRP A 75 -8.46 1.98 6.98
C TRP A 75 -7.35 1.67 7.98
N ALA A 76 -7.66 1.57 9.27
CA ALA A 76 -6.67 1.16 10.27
C ALA A 76 -6.07 -0.22 9.96
N GLY A 77 -6.89 -1.15 9.48
CA GLY A 77 -6.43 -2.47 9.02
C GLY A 77 -5.52 -2.38 7.80
N VAL A 78 -5.89 -1.58 6.79
CA VAL A 78 -5.08 -1.36 5.58
C VAL A 78 -3.70 -0.82 5.93
N TYR A 79 -3.62 0.22 6.77
CA TYR A 79 -2.33 0.76 7.21
C TYR A 79 -1.51 -0.25 8.01
N SER A 80 -2.17 -1.04 8.86
CA SER A 80 -1.49 -2.06 9.67
C SER A 80 -0.89 -3.15 8.77
N ILE A 81 -1.63 -3.62 7.78
CA ILE A 81 -1.15 -4.62 6.80
C ILE A 81 0.00 -4.03 5.98
N ALA A 82 -0.14 -2.81 5.49
CA ALA A 82 0.91 -2.10 4.78
C ALA A 82 2.21 -2.06 5.60
N PHE A 83 2.10 -1.67 6.87
CA PHE A 83 3.23 -1.60 7.79
C PHE A 83 3.89 -2.97 8.02
N VAL A 84 3.09 -4.01 8.23
CA VAL A 84 3.60 -5.39 8.38
C VAL A 84 4.34 -5.85 7.13
N PHE A 85 3.80 -5.59 5.94
CA PHE A 85 4.47 -5.97 4.69
C PHE A 85 5.79 -5.24 4.48
N ILE A 86 5.85 -3.95 4.81
CA ILE A 86 7.10 -3.18 4.77
C ILE A 86 8.13 -3.78 5.73
N LEU A 87 7.75 -4.10 6.97
CA LEU A 87 8.65 -4.68 7.96
C LEU A 87 9.19 -6.05 7.53
N ILE A 88 8.33 -6.91 6.99
CA ILE A 88 8.74 -8.22 6.49
C ILE A 88 9.65 -8.06 5.28
N GLY A 89 9.28 -7.22 4.32
CA GLY A 89 10.09 -6.94 3.13
C GLY A 89 11.48 -6.43 3.48
N TRP A 90 11.55 -5.45 4.39
CA TRP A 90 12.82 -4.96 4.95
C TRP A 90 13.64 -6.10 5.55
N SER A 91 13.03 -6.93 6.40
CA SER A 91 13.72 -8.03 7.09
C SER A 91 14.28 -9.04 6.08
N LEU A 92 13.52 -9.37 5.03
CA LEU A 92 13.98 -10.25 3.96
C LEU A 92 15.11 -9.63 3.14
N GLN A 93 15.03 -8.33 2.82
CA GLN A 93 16.12 -7.63 2.14
C GLN A 93 17.42 -7.62 2.95
N GLN A 94 17.34 -7.50 4.27
CA GLN A 94 18.52 -7.60 5.14
C GLN A 94 19.15 -9.00 5.10
N ILE A 95 18.33 -10.05 5.00
CA ILE A 95 18.83 -11.44 4.88
C ILE A 95 19.50 -11.67 3.51
N LEU A 96 18.98 -11.05 2.45
CA LEU A 96 19.53 -11.20 1.09
C LEU A 96 20.79 -10.36 0.84
N LEU A 97 20.95 -9.24 1.55
CA LEU A 97 22.08 -8.32 1.42
C LEU A 97 23.18 -8.55 2.48
N GLY A 98 22.91 -9.34 3.52
CA GLY A 98 23.86 -9.76 4.56
C GLY A 98 24.63 -11.01 4.17
#